data_AF-A0A7S1YM74-F1
#
_entry.id   AF-A0A7S1YM74-F1
#
_cell.length_a   1.000
_cell.length_b   1.000
_cell.length_c   1.000
_cell.angle_alpha   90.00
_cell.angle_beta   90.00
_cell.angle_gamma   90.00
#
_symmetry.space_group_name_H-M   'P 1'
#
loop_
_entity.id
_entity.type
_entity.pdbx_description
1 polymer ?
#
loop_
_entity_poly.entity_id
_entity_poly.type
_entity_poly.pdbx_seq_one_letter_code
_entity_poly.pdbx_strand_id
1 'polypeptide(L)'
;EQGIADVVLQLQNESGTVISTTTTNIVGMYMFGPLPPGVYTVCEEQPDGFESVSDIDGGDPNKIEVVDVTTSDSAGNDFLEEPLRKISGSVFEDTDNDDEPEQGIADVVLQLQNESGTVISTTTTNIVGMYMFGPL
;
A
#
# COMPACT_ATOMS: atom_id res chain seq x y z
N GLU A 1 8.31 -12.70 2.17
CA GLU A 1 8.37 -11.30 2.62
C GLU A 1 8.00 -11.21 4.11
N GLN A 2 7.86 -10.00 4.67
CA GLN A 2 7.27 -9.78 6.01
C GLN A 2 5.76 -9.65 5.88
N GLY A 3 4.99 -10.35 6.73
CA GLY A 3 3.54 -10.23 6.74
C GLY A 3 3.05 -8.89 7.30
N ILE A 4 1.90 -8.43 6.79
CA ILE A 4 1.25 -7.17 7.19
C ILE A 4 0.10 -7.51 8.13
N ALA A 5 0.08 -6.90 9.32
CA ALA A 5 -0.95 -7.13 10.33
C ALA A 5 -2.15 -6.21 10.12
N ASP A 6 -3.29 -6.63 10.66
CA ASP A 6 -4.53 -5.85 10.73
C ASP A 6 -5.12 -5.43 9.37
N VAL A 7 -4.75 -6.12 8.29
CA VAL A 7 -5.37 -5.96 6.97
C VAL A 7 -6.75 -6.60 6.98
N VAL A 8 -7.77 -5.91 6.50
CA VAL A 8 -9.17 -6.38 6.52
C VAL A 8 -9.47 -7.18 5.27
N LEU A 9 -9.93 -8.40 5.46
CA LEU A 9 -10.27 -9.32 4.38
C LEU A 9 -11.75 -9.70 4.46
N GLN A 10 -12.40 -9.80 3.31
CA GLN A 10 -13.80 -10.18 3.16
C GLN A 10 -13.91 -11.47 2.34
N LEU A 11 -14.79 -12.38 2.76
CA LEU A 11 -15.12 -13.58 2.01
C LEU A 11 -16.47 -13.39 1.32
N GLN A 12 -16.50 -13.55 0.01
CA GLN A 12 -17.71 -13.50 -0.80
C GLN A 12 -18.09 -14.90 -1.29
N ASN A 13 -19.40 -15.19 -1.29
CA ASN A 13 -19.93 -16.40 -1.93
C ASN A 13 -20.04 -16.24 -3.46
N GLU A 14 -20.46 -17.30 -4.15
CA GLU A 14 -20.65 -17.31 -5.62
C GLU A 14 -21.59 -16.20 -6.16
N SER A 15 -22.49 -15.67 -5.33
CA SER A 15 -23.36 -14.54 -5.69
C SER A 15 -22.73 -13.15 -5.48
N GLY A 16 -21.47 -13.08 -5.06
CA GLY A 16 -20.77 -11.84 -4.71
C GLY A 16 -21.20 -11.23 -3.37
N THR A 17 -21.92 -11.98 -2.54
CA THR A 17 -22.37 -11.48 -1.23
C THR A 17 -21.28 -11.75 -0.20
N VAL A 18 -20.89 -10.71 0.55
CA VAL A 18 -19.98 -10.84 1.70
C VAL A 18 -20.66 -11.66 2.79
N ILE A 19 -20.05 -12.79 3.15
CA ILE A 19 -20.56 -13.73 4.16
C ILE A 19 -19.68 -13.80 5.41
N SER A 20 -18.47 -13.27 5.35
CA SER A 20 -17.56 -13.20 6.50
C SER A 20 -16.50 -12.11 6.31
N THR A 21 -15.93 -11.65 7.41
CA THR A 21 -14.82 -10.70 7.46
C THR A 21 -13.79 -11.17 8.49
N THR A 22 -12.51 -10.96 8.22
CA THR A 22 -11.41 -11.29 9.13
C THR A 22 -10.30 -10.25 9.02
N THR A 23 -9.27 -10.35 9.86
CA THR A 23 -8.06 -9.55 9.72
C THR A 23 -6.81 -10.43 9.75
N THR A 24 -5.75 -9.98 9.07
CA THR A 24 -4.44 -10.61 9.17
C THR A 24 -3.84 -10.42 10.57
N ASN A 25 -3.10 -11.41 11.05
CA ASN A 25 -2.41 -11.33 12.34
C ASN A 25 -1.00 -10.69 12.21
N ILE A 26 -0.22 -10.66 13.30
CA ILE A 26 1.11 -10.04 13.35
C ILE A 26 2.15 -10.62 12.36
N VAL A 27 1.89 -11.80 11.79
CA VAL A 27 2.74 -12.43 10.78
C VAL A 27 2.08 -12.45 9.39
N GLY A 28 0.98 -11.71 9.19
CA GLY A 28 0.27 -11.60 7.91
C GLY A 28 -0.68 -12.75 7.58
N MET A 29 -0.90 -13.69 8.50
CA MET A 29 -1.78 -14.83 8.23
C MET A 29 -3.24 -14.47 8.50
N TYR A 30 -4.14 -14.98 7.66
CA TYR A 30 -5.59 -14.95 7.85
C TYR A 30 -6.19 -16.34 7.64
N MET A 31 -7.45 -16.52 8.07
CA MET A 31 -8.20 -17.76 7.85
C MET A 31 -9.70 -17.46 7.84
N PHE A 32 -10.43 -18.09 6.93
CA PHE A 32 -11.87 -18.22 6.98
C PHE A 32 -12.27 -19.66 7.28
N GLY A 33 -13.25 -19.85 8.17
CA GLY A 33 -13.93 -21.13 8.31
C GLY A 33 -14.18 -21.60 9.75
N PRO A 34 -14.77 -22.81 9.89
CA PRO A 34 -15.11 -23.75 8.82
C PRO A 34 -16.19 -23.23 7.86
N LEU A 35 -16.10 -23.59 6.57
CA LEU A 35 -17.02 -23.15 5.50
C LEU A 35 -17.78 -24.33 4.89
N PRO A 36 -19.02 -24.14 4.40
CA PRO A 36 -19.68 -25.12 3.54
C PRO A 36 -18.88 -25.35 2.24
N PRO A 37 -18.94 -26.56 1.64
CA PRO A 37 -18.39 -26.82 0.31
C PRO A 37 -18.92 -25.82 -0.72
N GLY A 38 -18.02 -25.19 -1.48
CA GLY A 38 -18.38 -24.18 -2.46
C GLY A 38 -17.16 -23.47 -3.02
N VAL A 39 -17.42 -22.53 -3.93
CA VAL A 39 -16.42 -21.63 -4.50
C VAL A 39 -16.67 -20.24 -3.93
N TYR A 40 -15.59 -19.60 -3.50
CA TYR A 40 -15.61 -18.29 -2.88
C TYR A 40 -14.63 -17.34 -3.57
N THR A 41 -14.78 -16.05 -3.28
CA THR A 41 -13.79 -15.02 -3.60
C THR A 41 -13.32 -14.41 -2.29
N VAL A 42 -12.01 -14.26 -2.13
CA VAL A 42 -11.43 -13.50 -1.01
C VAL A 42 -11.08 -12.12 -1.54
N CYS A 43 -11.53 -11.08 -0.85
CA CYS A 43 -11.24 -9.69 -1.18
C CYS A 43 -10.43 -9.05 -0.05
N GLU A 44 -9.32 -8.41 -0.39
CA GLU A 44 -8.53 -7.60 0.52
C GLU A 44 -8.96 -6.13 0.45
N GLU A 45 -9.00 -5.45 1.60
CA GLU A 45 -9.01 -3.99 1.64
C GLU A 45 -7.57 -3.49 1.62
N GLN A 46 -7.19 -2.78 0.55
CA GLN A 46 -5.85 -2.22 0.34
C GLN A 46 -5.26 -1.64 1.64
N PRO A 47 -4.16 -2.22 2.16
CA PRO A 47 -3.52 -1.69 3.36
C PRO A 47 -2.91 -0.30 3.13
N ASP A 48 -3.07 0.59 4.11
CA ASP A 48 -2.51 1.94 4.07
C ASP A 48 -0.98 1.91 3.95
N GLY A 49 -0.45 2.69 3.01
CA GLY A 49 0.99 2.82 2.80
C GLY A 49 1.60 1.73 1.91
N PHE A 50 0.75 0.94 1.25
CA PHE A 50 1.14 -0.06 0.26
C PHE A 50 0.37 0.15 -1.05
N GLU A 51 0.87 -0.48 -2.12
CA GLU A 51 0.15 -0.72 -3.36
C GLU A 51 0.07 -2.22 -3.64
N SER A 52 -1.11 -2.71 -4.02
CA SER A 52 -1.26 -4.09 -4.44
C SER A 52 -0.58 -4.33 -5.79
N VAL A 53 0.19 -5.42 -5.87
CA VAL A 53 0.81 -5.92 -7.10
C VAL A 53 0.18 -7.24 -7.53
N SER A 54 0.55 -7.75 -8.70
CA SER A 54 0.01 -9.03 -9.19
C SER A 54 0.21 -10.13 -8.15
N ASP A 55 -0.88 -10.82 -7.81
CA ASP A 55 -0.90 -11.95 -6.87
C ASP A 55 -0.98 -13.29 -7.62
N ILE A 56 -1.46 -14.33 -6.93
CA ILE A 56 -1.48 -15.71 -7.41
C ILE A 56 -2.40 -15.98 -8.60
N ASP A 57 -3.48 -15.20 -8.78
CA ASP A 57 -4.45 -15.45 -9.85
C ASP A 57 -4.25 -14.51 -11.06
N GLY A 58 -3.46 -13.45 -10.88
CA GLY A 58 -3.09 -12.50 -11.94
C GLY A 58 -4.26 -11.62 -12.41
N GLY A 59 -5.35 -11.57 -11.64
CA GLY A 59 -6.54 -10.78 -11.88
C GLY A 59 -6.51 -9.43 -11.19
N ASP A 60 -7.58 -9.10 -10.47
CA ASP A 60 -7.65 -7.91 -9.62
C ASP A 60 -6.77 -8.17 -8.39
N PRO A 61 -5.69 -7.41 -8.16
CA PRO A 61 -4.71 -7.72 -7.11
C PRO A 61 -5.26 -7.56 -5.68
N ASN A 62 -6.49 -7.06 -5.53
CA ASN A 62 -7.22 -7.04 -4.26
C ASN A 62 -8.23 -8.20 -4.14
N LYS A 63 -8.21 -9.16 -5.07
CA LYS A 63 -9.11 -10.33 -5.05
C LYS A 63 -8.41 -11.59 -5.50
N ILE A 64 -8.63 -12.65 -4.74
CA ILE A 64 -8.33 -14.00 -5.19
C ILE A 64 -9.65 -14.67 -5.56
N GLU A 65 -9.87 -14.80 -6.86
CA GLU A 65 -11.03 -15.46 -7.43
C GLU A 65 -10.86 -16.99 -7.40
N VAL A 66 -11.99 -17.71 -7.34
CA VAL A 66 -12.02 -19.18 -7.45
C VAL A 66 -11.28 -19.90 -6.29
N VAL A 67 -11.58 -19.51 -5.06
CA VAL A 67 -11.18 -20.26 -3.86
C VAL A 67 -12.14 -21.46 -3.69
N ASP A 68 -11.80 -22.58 -4.33
CA ASP A 68 -12.58 -23.82 -4.32
C ASP A 68 -12.28 -24.64 -3.05
N VAL A 69 -13.29 -24.78 -2.19
CA VAL A 69 -13.25 -25.65 -1.00
C VAL A 69 -14.29 -26.78 -1.07
N THR A 70 -14.68 -27.18 -2.29
CA THR A 70 -15.71 -28.20 -2.50
C THR A 70 -15.29 -29.59 -2.03
N THR A 71 -13.99 -29.92 -2.13
CA THR A 71 -13.46 -31.27 -1.86
C THR A 71 -12.30 -31.30 -0.87
N SER A 72 -11.63 -30.17 -0.64
CA SER A 72 -10.53 -30.01 0.30
C SER A 72 -10.43 -28.56 0.76
N ASP A 73 -9.64 -28.30 1.80
CA ASP A 73 -9.27 -26.93 2.16
C ASP A 73 -8.45 -26.27 1.04
N SER A 74 -8.55 -24.94 0.95
CA SER A 74 -7.72 -24.11 0.07
C SER A 74 -6.77 -23.25 0.92
N ALA A 75 -5.49 -23.21 0.55
CA ALA A 75 -4.42 -22.53 1.27
C ALA A 75 -3.45 -21.87 0.29
N GLY A 76 -2.63 -20.91 0.76
CA GLY A 76 -1.70 -20.15 -0.09
C GLY A 76 -2.40 -19.11 -0.97
N ASN A 77 -3.59 -18.66 -0.56
CA ASN A 77 -4.30 -17.55 -1.19
C ASN A 77 -3.68 -16.24 -0.69
N ASP A 78 -2.46 -15.96 -1.15
CA ASP A 78 -1.63 -14.87 -0.64
C ASP A 78 -1.75 -13.61 -1.51
N PHE A 79 -2.03 -12.47 -0.89
CA PHE A 79 -1.97 -11.13 -1.51
C PHE A 79 -0.54 -10.58 -1.43
N LEU A 80 -0.13 -9.80 -2.44
CA LEU A 80 1.21 -9.23 -2.54
C LEU A 80 1.16 -7.71 -2.58
N GLU A 81 1.93 -7.09 -1.69
CA GLU A 81 1.89 -5.66 -1.43
C GLU A 81 3.30 -5.04 -1.51
N GLU A 82 3.45 -3.92 -2.22
CA GLU A 82 4.69 -3.14 -2.28
C GLU A 82 4.56 -1.87 -1.41
N PRO A 83 5.49 -1.61 -0.46
CA PRO A 83 5.41 -0.43 0.39
C PRO A 83 5.67 0.85 -0.40
N LEU A 84 4.76 1.81 -0.27
CA LEU A 84 4.88 3.14 -0.84
C LEU A 84 6.06 3.89 -0.22
N ARG A 85 6.72 4.73 -1.03
CA ARG A 85 7.96 5.42 -0.63
C ARG A 85 7.78 6.92 -0.62
N LYS A 86 8.71 7.62 0.01
CA LYS A 86 8.66 9.08 0.16
C LYS A 86 9.95 9.70 -0.33
N ILE A 87 9.85 10.90 -0.88
CA ILE A 87 11.01 11.75 -1.20
C ILE A 87 10.95 12.93 -0.23
N SER A 88 12.04 13.19 0.49
CA SER A 88 12.13 14.30 1.42
C SER A 88 13.51 14.93 1.40
N GLY A 89 13.58 16.17 1.88
CA GLY A 89 14.83 16.91 1.99
C GLY A 89 14.59 18.27 2.64
N SER A 90 15.57 19.15 2.51
CA SER A 90 15.52 20.51 3.04
C SER A 90 16.06 21.52 2.03
N VAL A 91 15.62 22.77 2.14
CA VAL A 91 16.18 23.92 1.43
C VAL A 91 16.79 24.87 2.45
N PHE A 92 18.05 25.24 2.25
CA PHE A 92 18.81 26.09 3.15
C PHE A 92 19.34 27.34 2.43
N GLU A 93 19.53 28.42 3.18
CA GLU A 93 20.38 29.53 2.78
C GLU A 93 21.86 29.13 2.90
N ASP A 94 22.69 29.72 2.04
CA ASP A 94 24.15 29.75 2.14
C ASP A 94 24.54 31.24 2.22
N THR A 95 24.83 31.70 3.43
CA THR A 95 24.96 33.12 3.79
C THR A 95 26.40 33.59 3.87
N ASP A 96 27.35 32.67 3.99
CA ASP A 96 28.78 32.97 4.06
C ASP A 96 29.63 32.29 2.97
N ASN A 97 28.99 31.61 2.02
CA ASN A 97 29.58 30.99 0.83
C ASN A 97 30.58 29.88 1.20
N ASP A 98 30.21 29.04 2.17
CA ASP A 98 31.01 27.89 2.62
C ASP A 98 30.48 26.52 2.15
N ASP A 99 29.37 26.51 1.40
CA ASP A 99 28.67 25.33 0.87
C ASP A 99 28.09 24.39 1.96
N GLU A 100 27.98 24.82 3.22
CA GLU A 100 27.32 24.06 4.28
C GLU A 100 25.85 24.50 4.47
N PRO A 101 24.98 23.63 5.04
CA PRO A 101 23.60 24.03 5.32
C PRO A 101 23.47 24.93 6.55
N GLU A 102 22.87 26.13 6.42
CA GLU A 102 22.56 26.97 7.59
C GLU A 102 21.05 27.07 7.90
N GLN A 103 20.40 28.17 7.53
CA GLN A 103 19.03 28.45 7.90
C GLN A 103 18.07 27.87 6.86
N GLY A 104 17.10 27.07 7.31
CA GLY A 104 16.06 26.54 6.44
C GLY A 104 15.16 27.63 5.87
N ILE A 105 14.80 27.52 4.59
CA ILE A 105 13.94 28.48 3.90
C ILE A 105 12.51 27.95 3.87
N ALA A 106 11.60 28.67 4.51
CA ALA A 106 10.17 28.35 4.50
C ALA A 106 9.48 28.77 3.20
N ASP A 107 8.32 28.18 2.92
CA ASP A 107 7.41 28.57 1.84
C ASP A 107 7.99 28.42 0.41
N VAL A 108 9.06 27.64 0.26
CA VAL A 108 9.63 27.29 -1.06
C VAL A 108 8.75 26.23 -1.70
N VAL A 109 8.23 26.51 -2.90
CA VAL A 109 7.42 25.57 -3.67
C VAL A 109 8.34 24.61 -4.44
N LEU A 110 8.17 23.30 -4.22
CA LEU A 110 8.86 22.24 -4.96
C LEU A 110 7.87 21.46 -5.81
N GLN A 111 8.30 21.07 -7.01
CA GLN A 111 7.54 20.21 -7.91
C GLN A 111 8.27 18.90 -8.13
N LEU A 112 7.55 17.79 -7.99
CA LEU A 112 8.02 16.47 -8.41
C LEU A 112 7.55 16.24 -9.85
N GLN A 113 8.48 15.87 -10.73
CA GLN A 113 8.21 15.62 -12.14
C GLN A 113 8.59 14.19 -12.53
N ASN A 114 7.88 13.63 -13.51
CA ASN A 114 8.29 12.38 -14.16
C ASN A 114 9.38 12.63 -15.22
N GLU A 115 9.88 11.56 -15.86
CA GLU A 115 10.94 11.65 -16.88
C GLU A 115 10.57 12.55 -18.07
N SER A 116 9.28 12.69 -18.39
CA SER A 116 8.80 13.57 -19.46
C SER A 116 8.74 15.06 -19.07
N GLY A 117 9.07 15.42 -17.82
CA GLY A 117 8.94 16.78 -17.28
C GLY A 117 7.52 17.14 -16.83
N THR A 118 6.59 16.18 -16.79
CA THR A 118 5.23 16.41 -16.30
C THR A 118 5.24 16.47 -14.79
N VAL A 119 4.65 17.52 -14.20
CA VAL A 119 4.50 17.65 -12.74
C VAL A 119 3.47 16.62 -12.25
N ILE A 120 3.90 15.76 -11.32
CA ILE A 120 3.08 14.72 -10.70
C ILE A 120 2.74 15.05 -9.24
N SER A 121 3.49 15.93 -8.59
CA SER A 121 3.18 16.40 -7.23
C SER A 121 3.78 17.78 -6.97
N THR A 122 3.24 18.51 -6.00
CA THR A 122 3.76 19.82 -5.55
C THR A 122 3.69 19.87 -4.04
N THR A 123 4.75 20.37 -3.41
CA THR A 123 4.84 20.54 -1.95
C THR A 123 5.50 21.88 -1.62
N THR A 124 5.54 22.23 -0.34
CA THR A 124 6.14 23.47 0.13
C THR A 124 6.99 23.20 1.37
N THR A 125 8.14 23.85 1.50
CA THR A 125 8.97 23.72 2.69
C THR A 125 8.27 24.30 3.93
N ASN A 126 8.45 23.65 5.07
CA ASN A 126 7.96 24.14 6.35
C ASN A 126 8.88 25.24 6.93
N ILE A 127 8.58 25.69 8.16
CA ILE A 127 9.33 26.77 8.83
C ILE A 127 10.83 26.48 9.07
N VAL A 128 11.26 25.22 8.99
CA VAL A 128 12.68 24.83 9.11
C VAL A 128 13.27 24.37 7.77
N GLY A 129 12.62 24.71 6.65
CA GLY A 129 13.10 24.39 5.31
C GLY A 129 12.87 22.95 4.86
N MET A 130 12.22 22.10 5.66
CA MET A 130 12.00 20.69 5.29
C MET A 130 10.80 20.55 4.37
N TYR A 131 10.92 19.69 3.35
CA TYR A 131 9.83 19.28 2.47
C TYR A 131 9.69 17.76 2.41
N MET A 132 8.50 17.32 2.00
CA MET A 132 8.21 15.91 1.73
C MET A 132 7.20 15.80 0.59
N PHE A 133 7.47 14.91 -0.35
CA PHE A 133 6.47 14.32 -1.22
C PHE A 133 5.98 13.03 -0.53
N GLY A 134 4.70 13.04 -0.13
CA GLY A 134 4.01 11.93 0.51
C GLY A 134 3.86 10.73 -0.43
N PRO A 135 3.40 9.58 0.10
CA PRO A 135 3.69 8.27 -0.46
C PRO A 135 3.41 8.22 -1.98
N LEU A 136 4.47 7.86 -2.71
CA LEU A 136 4.52 7.67 -4.15
C LEU A 136 4.49 6.19 -4.48
#